data_AF-A0A3R7MMW9-F1
#
_entry.id   AF-A0A3R7MMW9-F1
#
_cell.length_a   1.000
_cell.length_b   1.000
_cell.length_c   1.000
_cell.angle_alpha   90.00
_cell.angle_beta   90.00
_cell.angle_gamma   90.00
#
_symmetry.space_group_name_H-M   'P 1'
#
loop_
_entity.id
_entity.type
_entity.pdbx_description
1 polymer ?
#
loop_
_entity_poly.entity_id
_entity_poly.type
_entity_poly.pdbx_seq_one_letter_code
_entity_poly.pdbx_strand_id
1 'polypeptide(L)'
;MTQSPTQGGPQPPPASEDVPQVQFQTGTTATTDSLLDAGKDALPRLTQVTLLTHVRHHRTNSHIPLLSYAIEEESDELVIELVPKKRDIHVLCCRGLVAVSVRFAMKMYEWQHVGVSMNLISKVLLVQYDNQSTEVHLNVSIDQVSPDNLLEVKAGGRLVVGQKLSSIQGDFSRLETLEGDLADYRIYDGALSGEQLKEWSKCRATSITQPPLISLVNGRLEKVGNVRFTNTTAGILCGRSFNRFNIFFTEKMNFHGGLSWCKKLKGNLVVPKNQFDNEREWASVAQYKDQCSESWTYLYWLGIEADPQTFEWRGVTDNQSLSYTNFLPVYQKASKQYECVAAVSHNKYKWAACHCEIETCVMCTFAFIPRLKLRGLCRFTLLDVDFSFRRNSNQSLVFDGMSHVQILKTNDTWAMRSRLYEDLWGEMIDARPGAFPLGVHVWKIYNDKCGDDQVMAGESSLAVLEANS
;
A
#
# COMPACT_ATOMS: atom_id res chain seq x y z
N MET A 1 -51.31 14.01 -12.26
CA MET A 1 -50.07 13.76 -11.51
C MET A 1 -49.03 13.24 -12.49
N THR A 2 -48.24 14.14 -13.06
CA THR A 2 -47.14 13.83 -13.97
C THR A 2 -45.92 13.47 -13.14
N GLN A 3 -45.55 12.18 -13.13
CA GLN A 3 -44.32 11.72 -12.50
C GLN A 3 -43.14 12.24 -13.32
N SER A 4 -42.30 13.08 -12.70
CA SER A 4 -41.03 13.50 -13.28
C SER A 4 -40.12 12.28 -13.46
N PRO A 5 -39.43 12.16 -14.60
CA PRO A 5 -38.48 11.08 -14.81
C PRO A 5 -37.31 11.27 -13.85
N THR A 6 -37.11 10.30 -12.96
CA THR A 6 -35.88 10.18 -12.17
C THR A 6 -34.72 10.09 -13.15
N GLN A 7 -33.95 11.18 -13.27
CA GLN A 7 -32.70 11.20 -14.01
C GLN A 7 -31.79 10.13 -13.42
N GLY A 8 -31.56 9.06 -14.18
CA GLY A 8 -30.56 8.05 -13.84
C GLY A 8 -29.21 8.74 -13.74
N GLY A 9 -28.59 8.66 -12.56
CA GLY A 9 -27.24 9.18 -12.36
C GLY A 9 -26.27 8.53 -13.36
N PRO A 10 -25.20 9.24 -13.76
CA PRO A 10 -24.23 8.71 -14.72
C PRO A 10 -23.71 7.36 -14.26
N GLN A 11 -23.91 6.35 -15.11
CA GLN A 11 -23.49 4.98 -14.87
C GLN A 11 -21.95 4.96 -14.82
N PRO A 12 -21.33 4.32 -13.81
CA PRO A 12 -19.88 4.25 -13.71
C PRO A 12 -19.29 3.56 -14.95
N PRO A 13 -18.06 3.94 -15.36
CA PRO A 13 -17.39 3.31 -16.51
C PRO A 13 -17.34 1.79 -16.34
N PRO A 14 -17.35 1.02 -17.45
CA PRO A 14 -17.31 -0.44 -17.39
C PRO A 14 -16.08 -0.89 -16.61
N ALA A 15 -16.27 -1.80 -15.65
CA ALA A 15 -15.26 -2.22 -14.68
C ALA A 15 -14.03 -2.93 -15.26
N SER A 16 -13.95 -3.10 -16.58
CA SER A 16 -12.98 -3.95 -17.28
C SER A 16 -11.94 -3.20 -18.11
N GLU A 17 -11.82 -1.87 -17.96
CA GLU A 17 -10.73 -1.15 -18.62
C GLU A 17 -9.42 -1.38 -17.85
N ASP A 18 -8.48 -2.06 -18.52
CA ASP A 18 -7.12 -2.27 -18.03
C ASP A 18 -6.38 -0.93 -18.01
N VAL A 19 -5.92 -0.54 -16.83
CA VAL A 19 -5.14 0.66 -16.59
C VAL A 19 -3.70 0.24 -16.30
N PRO A 20 -2.70 0.75 -17.05
CA PRO A 20 -1.30 0.46 -16.78
C PRO A 20 -0.88 0.97 -15.40
N GLN A 21 -0.13 0.13 -14.72
CA GLN A 21 0.43 0.36 -13.41
C GLN A 21 1.93 0.09 -13.44
N VAL A 22 2.68 0.83 -12.65
CA VAL A 22 4.09 0.61 -12.40
C VAL A 22 4.33 0.52 -10.90
N GLN A 23 5.10 -0.46 -10.48
CA GLN A 23 5.56 -0.62 -9.10
C GLN A 23 7.04 -0.29 -9.01
N PHE A 24 7.40 0.57 -8.06
CA PHE A 24 8.78 0.97 -7.78
C PHE A 24 9.37 0.18 -6.61
N GLN A 25 10.69 0.09 -6.57
CA GLN A 25 11.46 -0.43 -5.44
C GLN A 25 11.07 -1.89 -5.11
N THR A 26 10.94 -2.68 -6.18
CA THR A 26 10.52 -4.10 -6.13
C THR A 26 11.58 -5.05 -5.59
N GLY A 27 12.82 -4.58 -5.46
CA GLY A 27 13.94 -5.31 -4.87
C GLY A 27 13.85 -5.39 -3.34
N THR A 28 14.73 -6.19 -2.74
CA THR A 28 14.79 -6.36 -1.29
C THR A 28 15.43 -5.15 -0.59
N THR A 29 16.38 -4.48 -1.23
CA THR A 29 17.02 -3.26 -0.72
C THR A 29 16.47 -2.01 -1.42
N ALA A 30 16.55 -0.87 -0.74
CA ALA A 30 16.24 0.43 -1.35
C ALA A 30 17.38 0.82 -2.29
N THR A 31 17.06 1.15 -3.53
CA THR A 31 18.05 1.48 -4.56
C THR A 31 17.81 2.87 -5.16
N THR A 32 18.85 3.44 -5.74
CA THR A 32 18.79 4.71 -6.49
C THR A 32 18.42 4.53 -7.96
N ASP A 33 18.40 3.28 -8.43
CA ASP A 33 18.21 2.93 -9.84
C ASP A 33 16.79 2.48 -10.19
N SER A 34 15.84 2.53 -9.26
CA SER A 34 14.43 2.20 -9.51
C SER A 34 13.65 3.46 -9.91
N LEU A 35 13.55 3.73 -11.22
CA LEU A 35 12.86 4.88 -11.78
C LEU A 35 12.28 4.63 -13.18
N LEU A 36 11.41 5.54 -13.63
CA LEU A 36 11.12 5.71 -15.05
C LEU A 36 11.83 6.96 -15.57
N ASP A 37 12.51 6.85 -16.70
CA ASP A 37 13.29 7.92 -17.32
C ASP A 37 12.67 8.33 -18.64
N ALA A 38 12.45 9.62 -18.86
CA ALA A 38 12.01 10.14 -20.15
C ALA A 38 13.17 10.59 -21.06
N GLY A 39 14.41 10.46 -20.58
CA GLY A 39 15.61 10.94 -21.29
C GLY A 39 15.74 12.46 -21.25
N LYS A 40 16.69 12.98 -22.04
CA LYS A 40 16.84 14.42 -22.27
C LYS A 40 15.76 14.92 -23.22
N ASP A 41 15.52 16.23 -23.21
CA ASP A 41 14.48 16.89 -23.99
C ASP A 41 13.07 16.35 -23.69
N ALA A 42 12.86 15.87 -22.45
CA ALA A 42 11.62 15.20 -22.05
C ALA A 42 10.40 16.13 -22.10
N LEU A 43 10.60 17.40 -21.77
CA LEU A 43 9.57 18.43 -21.79
C LEU A 43 9.96 19.55 -22.76
N PRO A 44 8.99 20.08 -23.54
CA PRO A 44 9.18 21.33 -24.25
C PRO A 44 9.14 22.51 -23.25
N ARG A 45 9.20 23.73 -23.77
CA ARG A 45 8.96 24.92 -22.96
C ARG A 45 7.48 24.95 -22.57
N LEU A 46 7.19 25.07 -21.27
CA LEU A 46 5.82 25.03 -20.76
C LEU A 46 5.49 26.29 -19.96
N THR A 47 4.39 26.95 -20.31
CA THR A 47 3.74 27.99 -19.49
C THR A 47 2.52 27.46 -18.74
N GLN A 48 2.14 26.22 -19.05
CA GLN A 48 1.08 25.48 -18.39
C GLN A 48 1.51 24.02 -18.30
N VAL A 49 1.16 23.34 -17.21
CA VAL A 49 1.46 21.93 -17.02
C VAL A 49 0.44 21.30 -16.10
N THR A 50 0.01 20.08 -16.41
CA THR A 50 -0.82 19.27 -15.50
C THR A 50 -0.24 17.88 -15.31
N LEU A 51 -0.10 17.43 -14.07
CA LEU A 51 0.19 16.05 -13.69
C LEU A 51 -1.08 15.39 -13.13
N LEU A 52 -1.44 14.22 -13.67
CA LEU A 52 -2.47 13.33 -13.11
C LEU A 52 -1.85 11.98 -12.81
N THR A 53 -2.08 11.42 -11.62
CA THR A 53 -1.67 10.04 -11.30
C THR A 53 -2.44 9.45 -10.12
N HIS A 54 -2.71 8.15 -10.17
CA HIS A 54 -3.10 7.38 -9.00
C HIS A 54 -1.85 6.85 -8.32
N VAL A 55 -1.72 7.04 -7.01
CA VAL A 55 -0.58 6.57 -6.24
C VAL A 55 -1.04 5.70 -5.08
N ARG A 56 -0.33 4.58 -4.85
CA ARG A 56 -0.49 3.73 -3.68
C ARG A 56 0.85 3.57 -2.98
N HIS A 57 0.99 4.19 -1.81
CA HIS A 57 2.24 4.16 -1.07
C HIS A 57 2.39 2.86 -0.28
N HIS A 58 3.54 2.21 -0.40
CA HIS A 58 3.88 1.07 0.45
C HIS A 58 4.73 1.49 1.65
N ARG A 59 5.54 2.53 1.49
CA ARG A 59 6.43 3.10 2.50
C ARG A 59 6.47 4.63 2.41
N THR A 60 6.98 5.24 3.46
CA THR A 60 7.13 6.68 3.62
C THR A 60 8.60 7.05 3.67
N ASN A 61 8.96 8.03 2.85
CA ASN A 61 10.30 8.61 2.79
C ASN A 61 10.23 10.08 3.19
N SER A 62 11.38 10.76 3.32
CA SER A 62 11.38 12.20 3.63
C SER A 62 10.70 13.00 2.53
N HIS A 63 11.00 12.65 1.29
CA HIS A 63 10.43 13.24 0.08
C HIS A 63 10.05 12.09 -0.87
N ILE A 64 8.86 12.16 -1.44
CA ILE A 64 8.35 11.14 -2.38
C ILE A 64 8.08 11.85 -3.72
N PRO A 65 9.02 11.79 -4.67
CA PRO A 65 8.90 12.49 -5.94
C PRO A 65 7.88 11.77 -6.83
N LEU A 66 6.82 12.50 -7.20
CA LEU A 66 5.86 12.06 -8.22
C LEU A 66 6.31 12.51 -9.62
N LEU A 67 6.98 13.66 -9.70
CA LEU A 67 7.60 14.20 -10.90
C LEU A 67 8.87 14.94 -10.48
N SER A 68 10.00 14.64 -11.13
CA SER A 68 11.24 15.40 -10.97
C SER A 68 11.82 15.70 -12.35
N TYR A 69 11.99 16.97 -12.66
CA TYR A 69 12.54 17.47 -13.92
C TYR A 69 13.64 18.48 -13.64
N ALA A 70 14.82 18.23 -14.23
CA ALA A 70 16.01 19.03 -14.07
C ALA A 70 16.54 19.50 -15.42
N ILE A 71 17.11 20.70 -15.46
CA ILE A 71 17.91 21.23 -16.57
C ILE A 71 19.37 21.34 -16.12
N GLU A 72 20.27 21.74 -17.02
CA GLU A 72 21.72 21.77 -16.73
C GLU A 72 22.09 22.73 -15.59
N GLU A 73 21.39 23.86 -15.46
CA GLU A 73 21.66 24.86 -14.43
C GLU A 73 20.78 24.75 -13.17
N GLU A 74 19.75 23.90 -13.16
CA GLU A 74 18.74 23.84 -12.10
C GLU A 74 18.21 22.41 -11.93
N SER A 75 18.42 21.84 -10.74
CA SER A 75 17.96 20.48 -10.41
C SER A 75 16.46 20.41 -10.13
N ASP A 76 15.88 21.50 -9.62
CA ASP A 76 14.47 21.57 -9.23
C ASP A 76 13.64 22.43 -10.20
N GLU A 77 13.86 22.27 -11.52
CA GLU A 77 13.20 23.10 -12.54
C GLU A 77 11.68 22.85 -12.61
N LEU A 78 11.25 21.60 -12.39
CA LEU A 78 9.86 21.28 -12.05
C LEU A 78 9.83 20.03 -11.16
N VAL A 79 9.34 20.17 -9.93
CA VAL A 79 9.22 19.08 -8.97
C VAL A 79 7.84 19.07 -8.35
N ILE A 80 7.20 17.90 -8.37
CA ILE A 80 5.99 17.62 -7.61
C ILE A 80 6.30 16.43 -6.70
N GLU A 81 6.31 16.67 -5.39
CA GLU A 81 6.66 15.66 -4.40
C GLU A 81 5.68 15.68 -3.22
N LEU A 82 5.53 14.54 -2.56
CA LEU A 82 4.84 14.44 -1.28
C LEU A 82 5.87 14.49 -0.16
N VAL A 83 5.58 15.22 0.91
CA VAL A 83 6.44 15.31 2.10
C VAL A 83 5.65 14.81 3.32
N PRO A 84 5.63 13.48 3.57
CA PRO A 84 4.77 12.86 4.58
C PRO A 84 4.94 13.43 5.98
N LYS A 85 6.19 13.72 6.38
CA LYS A 85 6.52 14.29 7.70
C LYS A 85 5.89 15.67 7.91
N LYS A 86 5.87 16.49 6.86
CA LYS A 86 5.23 17.80 6.88
C LYS A 86 3.74 17.73 6.57
N ARG A 87 3.25 16.63 5.99
CA ARG A 87 1.88 16.47 5.48
C ARG A 87 1.56 17.48 4.38
N ASP A 88 2.54 17.76 3.52
CA ASP A 88 2.43 18.74 2.44
C ASP A 88 2.81 18.13 1.08
N ILE A 89 2.07 18.49 0.04
CA ILE A 89 2.45 18.33 -1.37
C ILE A 89 3.26 19.56 -1.72
N HIS A 90 4.51 19.37 -2.13
CA HIS A 90 5.34 20.46 -2.62
C HIS A 90 5.26 20.53 -4.14
N VAL A 91 5.11 21.76 -4.64
CA VAL A 91 5.20 22.10 -6.06
C VAL A 91 6.29 23.16 -6.19
N LEU A 92 7.40 22.78 -6.81
CA LEU A 92 8.52 23.66 -7.12
C LEU A 92 8.60 23.81 -8.64
N CYS A 93 8.87 25.01 -9.14
CA CYS A 93 9.22 25.18 -10.55
C CYS A 93 10.06 26.42 -10.80
N CYS A 94 10.54 26.49 -12.04
CA CYS A 94 10.90 27.74 -12.68
C CYS A 94 12.09 28.39 -11.97
N ARG A 95 13.16 27.62 -11.74
CA ARG A 95 14.35 28.02 -10.96
C ARG A 95 14.04 28.51 -9.55
N GLY A 96 13.13 27.79 -8.87
CA GLY A 96 12.72 28.09 -7.50
C GLY A 96 11.84 29.34 -7.34
N LEU A 97 11.41 29.99 -8.43
CA LEU A 97 10.51 31.15 -8.37
C LEU A 97 9.11 30.77 -7.90
N VAL A 98 8.71 29.51 -8.09
CA VAL A 98 7.49 28.95 -7.53
C VAL A 98 7.87 27.90 -6.50
N ALA A 99 7.42 28.10 -5.26
CA ALA A 99 7.54 27.12 -4.19
C ALA A 99 6.27 27.14 -3.34
N VAL A 100 5.39 26.17 -3.57
CA VAL A 100 4.10 26.07 -2.90
C VAL A 100 4.02 24.76 -2.12
N SER A 101 3.45 24.83 -0.92
CA SER A 101 3.14 23.66 -0.08
C SER A 101 1.64 23.60 0.16
N VAL A 102 1.01 22.48 -0.21
CA VAL A 102 -0.43 22.23 -0.01
C VAL A 102 -0.62 21.07 0.96
N ARG A 103 -1.39 21.30 2.03
CA ARG A 103 -1.66 20.29 3.07
C ARG A 103 -2.37 19.06 2.48
N PHE A 104 -1.97 17.86 2.90
CA PHE A 104 -2.64 16.61 2.54
C PHE A 104 -2.58 15.58 3.68
N ALA A 105 -3.33 14.47 3.53
CA ALA A 105 -3.28 13.35 4.46
C ALA A 105 -2.97 12.05 3.70
N MET A 106 -1.73 11.58 3.82
CA MET A 106 -1.30 10.32 3.21
C MET A 106 -2.05 9.12 3.79
N LYS A 107 -2.51 8.23 2.91
CA LYS A 107 -3.07 6.93 3.29
C LYS A 107 -2.17 5.84 2.73
N MET A 108 -1.58 5.08 3.63
CA MET A 108 -0.72 3.96 3.24
C MET A 108 -1.56 2.83 2.65
N TYR A 109 -1.04 2.22 1.59
CA TYR A 109 -1.60 1.03 0.92
C TYR A 109 -3.00 1.21 0.31
N GLU A 110 -3.49 2.44 0.23
CA GLU A 110 -4.72 2.80 -0.47
C GLU A 110 -4.37 3.55 -1.75
N TRP A 111 -5.18 3.38 -2.79
CA TRP A 111 -5.07 4.21 -3.99
C TRP A 111 -5.55 5.62 -3.69
N GLN A 112 -4.73 6.60 -4.05
CA GLN A 112 -4.99 8.02 -3.85
C GLN A 112 -4.88 8.75 -5.19
N HIS A 113 -5.74 9.73 -5.41
CA HIS A 113 -5.81 10.47 -6.68
C HIS A 113 -5.06 11.78 -6.52
N VAL A 114 -4.01 12.00 -7.30
CA VAL A 114 -3.22 13.24 -7.27
C VAL A 114 -3.30 13.92 -8.62
N GLY A 115 -3.88 15.12 -8.64
CA GLY A 115 -3.93 16.01 -9.80
C GLY A 115 -3.32 17.35 -9.45
N VAL A 116 -2.31 17.80 -10.20
CA VAL A 116 -1.66 19.11 -10.01
C VAL A 116 -1.67 19.83 -11.35
N SER A 117 -2.43 20.93 -11.46
CA SER A 117 -2.54 21.75 -12.67
C SER A 117 -2.01 23.14 -12.38
N MET A 118 -1.03 23.59 -13.14
CA MET A 118 -0.36 24.86 -12.96
C MET A 118 -0.46 25.69 -14.25
N ASN A 119 -0.95 26.92 -14.11
CA ASN A 119 -1.00 27.92 -15.16
C ASN A 119 -0.11 29.09 -14.77
N LEU A 120 1.08 29.18 -15.36
CA LEU A 120 2.07 30.20 -15.02
C LEU A 120 1.72 31.57 -15.61
N ILE A 121 0.89 31.60 -16.66
CA ILE A 121 0.38 32.83 -17.28
C ILE A 121 -0.62 33.51 -16.33
N SER A 122 -1.62 32.75 -15.85
CA SER A 122 -2.60 33.28 -14.90
C SER A 122 -2.12 33.25 -13.44
N LYS A 123 -0.95 32.65 -13.18
CA LYS A 123 -0.37 32.46 -11.84
C LYS A 123 -1.32 31.72 -10.91
N VAL A 124 -1.95 30.65 -11.40
CA VAL A 124 -2.87 29.79 -10.62
C VAL A 124 -2.33 28.36 -10.58
N LEU A 125 -2.29 27.80 -9.39
CA LEU A 125 -2.01 26.39 -9.12
C LEU A 125 -3.24 25.73 -8.51
N LEU A 126 -3.71 24.65 -9.12
CA LEU A 126 -4.78 23.80 -8.64
C LEU A 126 -4.21 22.46 -8.21
N VAL A 127 -4.51 22.05 -6.98
CA VAL A 127 -4.13 20.74 -6.43
C VAL A 127 -5.41 19.99 -6.05
N GLN A 128 -5.64 18.85 -6.69
CA GLN A 128 -6.66 17.87 -6.38
C GLN A 128 -6.01 16.67 -5.69
N TYR A 129 -6.41 16.39 -4.46
CA TYR A 129 -5.99 15.22 -3.71
C TYR A 129 -7.22 14.45 -3.20
N ASP A 130 -7.44 13.25 -3.74
CA ASP A 130 -8.69 12.49 -3.56
C ASP A 130 -9.93 13.37 -3.84
N ASN A 131 -10.70 13.71 -2.81
CA ASN A 131 -11.90 14.56 -2.91
C ASN A 131 -11.67 16.01 -2.48
N GLN A 132 -10.43 16.40 -2.18
CA GLN A 132 -10.05 17.74 -1.73
C GLN A 132 -9.43 18.54 -2.87
N SER A 133 -9.89 19.76 -3.06
CA SER A 133 -9.38 20.69 -4.08
C SER A 133 -8.83 21.93 -3.38
N THR A 134 -7.62 22.35 -3.76
CA THR A 134 -7.00 23.59 -3.29
C THR A 134 -6.58 24.43 -4.48
N GLU A 135 -6.95 25.71 -4.47
CA GLU A 135 -6.49 26.71 -5.43
C GLU A 135 -5.52 27.67 -4.74
N VAL A 136 -4.38 27.91 -5.38
CA VAL A 136 -3.34 28.79 -4.87
C VAL A 136 -2.96 29.80 -5.96
N HIS A 137 -3.05 31.08 -5.64
CA HIS A 137 -2.51 32.14 -6.48
C HIS A 137 -1.01 32.29 -6.21
N LEU A 138 -0.19 32.18 -7.25
CA LEU A 138 1.26 32.20 -7.14
C LEU A 138 1.75 33.63 -6.88
N ASN A 139 2.39 33.84 -5.74
CA ASN A 139 3.02 35.11 -5.41
C ASN A 139 4.48 35.12 -5.88
N VAL A 140 4.69 35.48 -7.15
CA VAL A 140 6.02 35.60 -7.75
C VAL A 140 6.40 37.07 -7.85
N SER A 141 7.53 37.44 -7.24
CA SER A 141 8.04 38.81 -7.27
C SER A 141 8.36 39.22 -8.71
N ILE A 142 7.80 40.35 -9.15
CA ILE A 142 8.05 40.91 -10.48
C ILE A 142 9.54 41.23 -10.66
N ASP A 143 10.24 41.63 -9.60
CA ASP A 143 11.66 41.96 -9.66
C ASP A 143 12.56 40.76 -10.01
N GLN A 144 12.07 39.53 -9.78
CA GLN A 144 12.77 38.29 -10.13
C GLN A 144 12.46 37.81 -11.55
N VAL A 145 11.38 38.33 -12.13
CA VAL A 145 10.89 37.99 -13.47
C VAL A 145 11.23 39.17 -14.37
N SER A 146 12.43 39.15 -14.97
CA SER A 146 12.83 40.24 -15.87
C SER A 146 11.77 40.47 -16.97
N PRO A 147 11.61 41.69 -17.51
CA PRO A 147 10.58 42.00 -18.51
C PRO A 147 10.54 41.03 -19.70
N ASP A 148 11.68 40.45 -20.06
CA ASP A 148 11.83 39.50 -21.16
C ASP A 148 11.74 38.00 -20.75
N ASN A 149 11.65 37.70 -19.44
CA ASN A 149 11.55 36.32 -18.94
C ASN A 149 10.13 36.05 -18.49
N LEU A 150 9.39 35.24 -19.25
CA LEU A 150 8.11 34.71 -18.79
C LEU A 150 8.33 33.69 -17.66
N LEU A 151 7.36 33.57 -16.76
CA LEU A 151 7.33 32.46 -15.81
C LEU A 151 7.02 31.19 -16.61
N GLU A 152 8.05 30.37 -16.83
CA GLU A 152 7.99 29.17 -17.66
C GLU A 152 8.84 28.06 -17.04
N VAL A 153 8.48 26.81 -17.35
CA VAL A 153 9.37 25.66 -17.22
C VAL A 153 10.17 25.56 -18.51
N LYS A 154 11.49 25.61 -18.40
CA LYS A 154 12.41 25.55 -19.53
C LYS A 154 12.41 24.17 -20.20
N ALA A 155 12.63 24.16 -21.51
CA ALA A 155 12.82 22.94 -22.29
C ALA A 155 14.21 22.32 -22.09
N GLY A 156 14.42 21.14 -22.64
CA GLY A 156 15.75 20.54 -22.84
C GLY A 156 16.30 19.75 -21.65
N GLY A 157 15.54 19.66 -20.56
CA GLY A 157 15.91 18.93 -19.37
C GLY A 157 15.63 17.44 -19.43
N ARG A 158 15.90 16.76 -18.32
CA ARG A 158 15.61 15.34 -18.10
C ARG A 158 14.49 15.20 -17.09
N LEU A 159 13.51 14.35 -17.40
CA LEU A 159 12.41 14.01 -16.49
C LEU A 159 12.57 12.58 -15.98
N VAL A 160 12.42 12.39 -14.68
CA VAL A 160 12.32 11.08 -14.06
C VAL A 160 11.09 10.97 -13.15
N VAL A 161 10.62 9.74 -12.96
CA VAL A 161 9.54 9.39 -12.04
C VAL A 161 10.03 8.35 -11.05
N GLY A 162 9.75 8.57 -9.78
CA GLY A 162 10.08 7.66 -8.68
C GLY A 162 11.41 7.91 -7.99
N GLN A 163 12.21 8.86 -8.48
CA GLN A 163 13.44 9.38 -7.86
C GLN A 163 13.46 10.90 -7.99
N LYS A 164 14.23 11.57 -7.14
CA LYS A 164 14.45 13.02 -7.21
C LYS A 164 15.82 13.30 -7.82
N LEU A 165 15.85 14.09 -8.88
CA LEU A 165 17.10 14.55 -9.51
C LEU A 165 17.74 15.62 -8.61
N SER A 166 19.01 15.44 -8.26
CA SER A 166 19.83 16.51 -7.69
C SER A 166 20.76 17.14 -8.74
N SER A 167 20.86 16.52 -9.92
CA SER A 167 21.51 17.04 -11.13
C SER A 167 20.88 16.43 -12.37
N ILE A 168 21.15 16.98 -13.56
CA ILE A 168 20.68 16.40 -14.83
C ILE A 168 21.25 14.99 -15.09
N GLN A 169 22.46 14.72 -14.60
CA GLN A 169 23.09 13.40 -14.70
C GLN A 169 22.51 12.39 -13.71
N GLY A 170 21.95 12.85 -12.58
CA GLY A 170 21.36 11.99 -11.56
C GLY A 170 21.55 12.55 -10.15
N ASP A 171 22.38 11.87 -9.36
CA ASP A 171 22.60 12.15 -7.93
C ASP A 171 21.37 11.86 -7.04
N PHE A 172 20.78 10.70 -7.30
CA PHE A 172 19.64 10.18 -6.57
C PHE A 172 19.99 9.82 -5.12
N SER A 173 19.05 10.07 -4.22
CA SER A 173 19.13 9.68 -2.81
C SER A 173 18.13 8.57 -2.50
N ARG A 174 18.57 7.52 -1.79
CA ARG A 174 17.67 6.44 -1.30
C ARG A 174 16.57 6.94 -0.35
N LEU A 175 16.75 8.12 0.23
CA LEU A 175 15.78 8.77 1.11
C LEU A 175 14.74 9.62 0.37
N GLU A 176 14.90 9.81 -0.94
CA GLU A 176 14.04 10.65 -1.78
C GLU A 176 13.50 9.84 -2.96
N THR A 177 12.91 8.69 -2.63
CA THR A 177 12.41 7.72 -3.60
C THR A 177 10.92 7.46 -3.43
N LEU A 178 10.28 7.01 -4.50
CA LEU A 178 8.93 6.46 -4.45
C LEU A 178 8.97 4.97 -4.18
N GLU A 179 8.40 4.57 -3.05
CA GLU A 179 8.19 3.17 -2.68
C GLU A 179 6.70 2.84 -2.69
N GLY A 180 6.20 2.43 -3.85
CA GLY A 180 4.77 2.23 -4.07
C GLY A 180 4.41 1.85 -5.49
N ASP A 181 3.13 1.99 -5.82
CA ASP A 181 2.60 1.85 -7.16
C ASP A 181 2.12 3.20 -7.70
N LEU A 182 2.32 3.43 -9.00
CA LEU A 182 1.63 4.47 -9.77
C LEU A 182 0.76 3.82 -10.84
N ALA A 183 -0.40 4.40 -11.10
CA ALA A 183 -1.24 4.05 -12.22
C ALA A 183 -1.80 5.30 -12.88
N ASP A 184 -2.21 5.17 -14.13
CA ASP A 184 -2.79 6.27 -14.92
C ASP A 184 -1.94 7.56 -14.89
N TYR A 185 -0.61 7.42 -14.94
CA TYR A 185 0.29 8.56 -14.88
C TYR A 185 0.28 9.32 -16.22
N ARG A 186 -0.05 10.61 -16.19
CA ARG A 186 -0.20 11.48 -17.35
C ARG A 186 0.31 12.88 -17.05
N ILE A 187 1.10 13.44 -17.97
CA ILE A 187 1.50 14.85 -17.97
C ILE A 187 0.91 15.51 -19.21
N TYR A 188 0.35 16.70 -19.04
CA TYR A 188 -0.18 17.55 -20.11
C TYR A 188 0.59 18.88 -20.16
N ASP A 189 0.67 19.47 -21.35
CA ASP A 189 1.23 20.80 -21.62
C ASP A 189 0.20 21.94 -21.49
N GLY A 190 -1.01 21.62 -21.05
CA GLY A 190 -2.09 22.56 -20.76
C GLY A 190 -2.55 22.47 -19.30
N ALA A 191 -3.10 23.57 -18.80
CA ALA A 191 -3.70 23.62 -17.46
C ALA A 191 -5.14 23.12 -17.49
N LEU A 192 -5.43 22.04 -16.73
CA LEU A 192 -6.80 21.56 -16.53
C LEU A 192 -7.55 22.43 -15.52
N SER A 193 -8.87 22.55 -15.71
CA SER A 193 -9.77 23.25 -14.79
C SER A 193 -10.02 22.45 -13.50
N GLY A 194 -10.45 23.12 -12.44
CA GLY A 194 -10.81 22.45 -11.19
C GLY A 194 -11.94 21.43 -11.36
N GLU A 195 -12.87 21.67 -12.30
CA GLU A 195 -13.93 20.72 -12.63
C GLU A 195 -13.37 19.46 -13.29
N GLN A 196 -12.45 19.60 -14.26
CA GLN A 196 -11.80 18.47 -14.93
C GLN A 196 -11.01 17.60 -13.94
N LEU A 197 -10.23 18.23 -13.03
CA LEU A 197 -9.50 17.50 -11.98
C LEU A 197 -10.45 16.76 -11.04
N LYS A 198 -11.57 17.38 -10.67
CA LYS A 198 -12.59 16.80 -9.80
C LYS A 198 -13.36 15.66 -10.48
N GLU A 199 -13.62 15.73 -11.78
CA GLU A 199 -14.21 14.64 -12.55
C GLU A 199 -13.26 13.45 -12.66
N TRP A 200 -11.98 13.72 -12.97
CA TRP A 200 -10.93 12.69 -13.05
C TRP A 200 -10.73 11.97 -11.72
N SER A 201 -10.62 12.70 -10.61
CA SER A 201 -10.46 12.11 -9.26
C SER A 201 -11.67 11.28 -8.78
N LYS A 202 -12.83 11.43 -9.45
CA LYS A 202 -14.02 10.62 -9.22
C LYS A 202 -14.14 9.46 -10.21
N CYS A 203 -13.15 9.29 -11.07
CA CYS A 203 -13.11 8.33 -12.16
C CYS A 203 -14.36 8.38 -13.04
N ARG A 204 -14.82 9.58 -13.33
CA ARG A 204 -15.88 9.80 -14.32
C ARG A 204 -15.24 9.98 -15.69
N ALA A 205 -16.01 9.75 -16.74
CA ALA A 205 -15.59 10.13 -18.08
C ALA A 205 -15.22 11.62 -18.07
N THR A 206 -13.94 11.92 -18.29
CA THR A 206 -13.42 13.28 -18.21
C THR A 206 -13.60 13.98 -19.55
N SER A 207 -13.91 15.27 -19.52
CA SER A 207 -13.90 16.14 -20.71
C SER A 207 -12.49 16.47 -21.24
N ILE A 208 -11.45 15.78 -20.77
CA ILE A 208 -10.05 15.96 -21.20
C ILE A 208 -9.88 15.30 -22.56
N THR A 209 -9.86 16.10 -23.63
CA THR A 209 -9.72 15.63 -25.02
C THR A 209 -8.28 15.68 -25.53
N GLN A 210 -7.45 16.53 -24.92
CA GLN A 210 -6.05 16.66 -25.30
C GLN A 210 -5.26 15.38 -24.95
N PRO A 211 -4.37 14.89 -25.82
CA PRO A 211 -3.51 13.77 -25.51
C PRO A 211 -2.45 14.18 -24.48
N PRO A 212 -2.02 13.29 -23.56
CA PRO A 212 -0.93 13.60 -22.65
C PRO A 212 0.41 13.65 -23.39
N LEU A 213 1.24 14.61 -23.01
CA LEU A 213 2.64 14.76 -23.45
C LEU A 213 3.48 13.54 -23.04
N ILE A 214 3.34 13.11 -21.78
CA ILE A 214 4.00 11.91 -21.23
C ILE A 214 2.94 11.05 -20.56
N SER A 215 2.96 9.74 -20.81
CA SER A 215 2.12 8.78 -20.09
C SER A 215 2.76 7.41 -20.01
N LEU A 216 2.20 6.52 -19.19
CA LEU A 216 2.67 5.12 -19.12
C LEU A 216 2.44 4.34 -20.42
N VAL A 217 1.60 4.84 -21.35
CA VAL A 217 1.23 4.11 -22.59
C VAL A 217 1.90 4.64 -23.84
N ASN A 218 2.40 5.88 -23.84
CA ASN A 218 2.89 6.52 -25.07
C ASN A 218 4.37 6.21 -25.38
N GLY A 219 5.00 5.32 -24.60
CA GLY A 219 6.38 4.86 -24.82
C GLY A 219 7.47 5.88 -24.50
N ARG A 220 7.12 7.02 -23.89
CA ARG A 220 8.09 8.07 -23.50
C ARG A 220 8.83 7.79 -22.21
N LEU A 221 8.40 6.80 -21.43
CA LEU A 221 8.98 6.45 -20.14
C LEU A 221 9.69 5.11 -20.22
N GLU A 222 11.01 5.12 -20.11
CA GLU A 222 11.85 3.94 -20.09
C GLU A 222 12.05 3.43 -18.67
N LYS A 223 12.01 2.11 -18.51
CA LYS A 223 12.21 1.45 -17.22
C LYS A 223 13.71 1.39 -16.87
N VAL A 224 14.07 1.84 -15.67
CA VAL A 224 15.42 1.65 -15.12
C VAL A 224 15.33 0.87 -13.79
N GLY A 225 16.22 -0.12 -13.61
CA GLY A 225 16.39 -0.91 -12.38
C GLY A 225 15.14 -1.67 -11.89
N ASN A 226 14.93 -1.64 -10.57
CA ASN A 226 13.96 -2.47 -9.83
C ASN A 226 12.50 -1.98 -9.94
N VAL A 227 12.03 -1.79 -11.17
CA VAL A 227 10.67 -1.36 -11.51
C VAL A 227 9.88 -2.50 -12.17
N ARG A 228 8.57 -2.59 -11.92
CA ARG A 228 7.71 -3.61 -12.53
C ARG A 228 6.45 -3.00 -13.12
N PHE A 229 6.25 -3.18 -14.43
CA PHE A 229 5.00 -2.85 -15.09
C PHE A 229 3.98 -3.98 -14.89
N THR A 230 2.76 -3.60 -14.57
CA THR A 230 1.59 -4.48 -14.43
C THR A 230 0.36 -3.76 -14.95
N ASN A 231 -0.79 -4.43 -14.99
CA ASN A 231 -2.08 -3.78 -15.21
C ASN A 231 -2.92 -3.86 -13.95
N THR A 232 -3.81 -2.90 -13.80
CA THR A 232 -4.88 -2.87 -12.81
C THR A 232 -6.18 -2.49 -13.51
N THR A 233 -7.29 -2.36 -12.81
CA THR A 233 -8.55 -1.92 -13.41
C THR A 233 -8.99 -0.58 -12.82
N ALA A 234 -9.74 0.19 -13.59
CA ALA A 234 -10.38 1.41 -13.08
C ALA A 234 -11.20 1.13 -11.81
N GLY A 235 -11.89 0.00 -11.74
CA GLY A 235 -12.65 -0.40 -10.54
C GLY A 235 -11.79 -0.52 -9.28
N ILE A 236 -10.54 -0.96 -9.39
CA ILE A 236 -9.59 -1.06 -8.27
C ILE A 236 -9.04 0.32 -7.87
N LEU A 237 -8.69 1.15 -8.86
CA LEU A 237 -8.13 2.49 -8.62
C LEU A 237 -9.16 3.41 -7.95
N CYS A 238 -10.39 3.33 -8.42
CA CYS A 238 -11.49 4.21 -8.05
C CYS A 238 -12.37 3.64 -6.94
N GLY A 239 -12.17 2.36 -6.62
CA GLY A 239 -12.85 1.67 -5.55
C GLY A 239 -12.49 2.29 -4.20
N ARG A 240 -13.45 2.97 -3.58
CA ARG A 240 -13.29 3.48 -2.20
C ARG A 240 -13.23 2.36 -1.16
N SER A 241 -13.58 1.14 -1.52
CA SER A 241 -13.48 0.00 -0.62
C SER A 241 -12.08 -0.58 -0.70
N PHE A 242 -11.33 -0.41 0.38
CA PHE A 242 -10.23 -1.29 0.66
C PHE A 242 -10.73 -2.74 0.56
N ASN A 243 -10.29 -3.47 -0.47
CA ASN A 243 -10.72 -4.83 -0.68
C ASN A 243 -10.27 -5.64 0.53
N ARG A 244 -11.21 -6.36 1.16
CA ARG A 244 -10.87 -7.26 2.25
C ARG A 244 -9.72 -8.16 1.80
N PHE A 245 -8.67 -8.24 2.62
CA PHE A 245 -7.56 -9.14 2.36
C PHE A 245 -7.48 -10.16 3.48
N ASN A 246 -6.93 -11.31 3.14
CA ASN A 246 -6.81 -12.44 4.04
C ASN A 246 -5.33 -12.70 4.32
N ILE A 247 -4.98 -12.87 5.59
CA ILE A 247 -3.65 -13.28 6.03
C ILE A 247 -3.77 -14.67 6.64
N PHE A 248 -2.84 -15.52 6.25
CA PHE A 248 -2.76 -16.89 6.71
C PHE A 248 -1.63 -17.00 7.75
N PHE A 249 -1.94 -17.64 8.86
CA PHE A 249 -1.03 -17.90 9.97
C PHE A 249 -0.87 -19.41 10.08
N THR A 250 0.38 -19.88 10.02
CA THR A 250 0.73 -21.30 9.91
C THR A 250 0.82 -22.03 11.25
N GLU A 251 0.75 -21.27 12.33
CA GLU A 251 0.85 -21.71 13.70
C GLU A 251 -0.52 -22.24 14.10
N LYS A 252 -0.53 -23.50 14.53
CA LYS A 252 -1.77 -24.18 14.87
C LYS A 252 -2.34 -23.61 16.16
N MET A 253 -3.65 -23.40 16.15
CA MET A 253 -4.41 -22.92 17.30
C MET A 253 -5.74 -23.64 17.33
N ASN A 254 -6.35 -23.76 18.51
CA ASN A 254 -7.76 -24.12 18.60
C ASN A 254 -8.65 -22.98 18.08
N PHE A 255 -9.93 -23.27 17.87
CA PHE A 255 -10.86 -22.33 17.23
C PHE A 255 -10.95 -20.99 17.97
N HIS A 256 -11.17 -21.05 19.29
CA HIS A 256 -11.30 -19.84 20.11
C HIS A 256 -9.97 -19.07 20.21
N GLY A 257 -8.84 -19.76 20.22
CA GLY A 257 -7.51 -19.17 20.11
C GLY A 257 -7.33 -18.42 18.80
N GLY A 258 -7.68 -19.04 17.67
CA GLY A 258 -7.65 -18.41 16.35
C GLY A 258 -8.59 -17.22 16.21
N LEU A 259 -9.80 -17.31 16.77
CA LEU A 259 -10.75 -16.20 16.81
C LEU A 259 -10.21 -15.02 17.64
N SER A 260 -9.68 -15.30 18.83
CA SER A 260 -9.04 -14.30 19.69
C SER A 260 -7.83 -13.66 19.00
N TRP A 261 -7.02 -14.47 18.31
CA TRP A 261 -5.87 -14.01 17.53
C TRP A 261 -6.27 -13.01 16.44
N CYS A 262 -7.22 -13.37 15.58
CA CYS A 262 -7.70 -12.45 14.54
C CYS A 262 -8.26 -11.15 15.14
N LYS A 263 -9.05 -11.24 16.22
CA LYS A 263 -9.62 -10.07 16.90
C LYS A 263 -8.55 -9.15 17.49
N LYS A 264 -7.48 -9.70 18.08
CA LYS A 264 -6.34 -8.91 18.58
C LYS A 264 -5.69 -8.08 17.46
N LEU A 265 -5.62 -8.64 16.26
CA LEU A 265 -5.13 -7.97 15.05
C LEU A 265 -6.19 -7.08 14.37
N LYS A 266 -7.35 -6.87 14.99
CA LYS A 266 -8.49 -6.13 14.43
C LYS A 266 -9.07 -6.74 13.15
N GLY A 267 -8.83 -8.02 12.93
CA GLY A 267 -9.45 -8.83 11.88
C GLY A 267 -10.53 -9.75 12.44
N ASN A 268 -11.05 -10.60 11.57
CA ASN A 268 -11.99 -11.67 11.91
C ASN A 268 -11.53 -12.97 11.27
N LEU A 269 -12.01 -14.12 11.76
CA LEU A 269 -11.84 -15.37 11.00
C LEU A 269 -12.55 -15.26 9.65
N VAL A 270 -11.96 -15.86 8.63
CA VAL A 270 -12.50 -15.79 7.27
C VAL A 270 -13.80 -16.57 7.13
N VAL A 271 -14.78 -16.02 6.40
CA VAL A 271 -16.05 -16.69 6.07
C VAL A 271 -16.30 -16.50 4.58
N PRO A 272 -16.13 -17.54 3.75
CA PRO A 272 -16.39 -17.46 2.32
C PRO A 272 -17.86 -17.13 2.05
N LYS A 273 -18.12 -16.07 1.28
CA LYS A 273 -19.49 -15.62 0.99
C LYS A 273 -20.12 -16.30 -0.23
N ASN A 274 -19.30 -16.91 -1.06
CA ASN A 274 -19.65 -17.53 -2.32
C ASN A 274 -18.55 -18.53 -2.74
N GLN A 275 -18.77 -19.25 -3.83
CA GLN A 275 -17.83 -20.24 -4.35
C GLN A 275 -16.47 -19.63 -4.74
N PHE A 276 -16.46 -18.44 -5.37
CA PHE A 276 -15.23 -17.80 -5.81
C PHE A 276 -14.32 -17.44 -4.63
N ASP A 277 -14.87 -16.85 -3.56
CA ASP A 277 -14.12 -16.54 -2.34
C ASP A 277 -13.53 -17.81 -1.71
N ASN A 278 -14.31 -18.90 -1.63
CA ASN A 278 -13.89 -20.18 -1.07
C ASN A 278 -12.74 -20.82 -1.85
N GLU A 279 -12.84 -20.83 -3.18
CA GLU A 279 -11.79 -21.34 -4.06
C GLU A 279 -10.51 -20.51 -3.96
N ARG A 280 -10.62 -19.18 -3.98
CA ARG A 280 -9.50 -18.26 -3.84
C ARG A 280 -8.77 -18.45 -2.50
N GLU A 281 -9.52 -18.56 -1.42
CA GLU A 281 -8.98 -18.71 -0.07
C GLU A 281 -8.23 -20.03 0.08
N TRP A 282 -8.87 -21.14 -0.29
CA TRP A 282 -8.26 -22.46 -0.26
C TRP A 282 -7.02 -22.55 -1.15
N ALA A 283 -7.08 -22.02 -2.38
CA ALA A 283 -5.94 -22.02 -3.29
C ALA A 283 -4.73 -21.26 -2.72
N SER A 284 -4.98 -20.21 -1.93
CA SER A 284 -3.92 -19.42 -1.31
C SER A 284 -3.23 -20.07 -0.10
N VAL A 285 -3.73 -21.22 0.36
CA VAL A 285 -3.14 -21.93 1.51
C VAL A 285 -2.84 -23.39 1.23
N ALA A 286 -3.20 -23.87 0.05
CA ALA A 286 -3.03 -25.26 -0.36
C ALA A 286 -1.56 -25.74 -0.31
N GLN A 287 -0.60 -24.82 -0.42
CA GLN A 287 0.83 -25.12 -0.30
C GLN A 287 1.29 -25.42 1.15
N TYR A 288 0.51 -25.02 2.16
CA TYR A 288 0.84 -25.19 3.58
C TYR A 288 0.11 -26.38 4.23
N LYS A 289 -0.45 -27.29 3.43
CA LYS A 289 -1.26 -28.42 3.92
C LYS A 289 -0.54 -29.28 4.94
N ASP A 290 0.72 -29.62 4.66
CA ASP A 290 1.50 -30.54 5.50
C ASP A 290 1.87 -29.87 6.83
N GLN A 291 2.04 -28.55 6.84
CA GLN A 291 2.30 -27.79 8.06
C GLN A 291 1.05 -27.69 8.94
N CYS A 292 -0.14 -27.60 8.34
CA CYS A 292 -1.38 -27.29 9.05
C CYS A 292 -2.23 -28.51 9.44
N SER A 293 -1.97 -29.67 8.83
CA SER A 293 -2.79 -30.88 8.98
C SER A 293 -1.99 -32.01 9.66
N GLU A 294 -2.25 -32.29 10.94
CA GLU A 294 -1.61 -33.44 11.62
C GLU A 294 -2.25 -34.77 11.23
N SER A 295 -3.52 -34.74 10.84
CA SER A 295 -4.37 -35.92 10.65
C SER A 295 -5.08 -35.91 9.29
N TRP A 296 -4.47 -35.28 8.27
CA TRP A 296 -4.98 -35.21 6.87
C TRP A 296 -6.36 -34.58 6.68
N THR A 297 -6.95 -34.01 7.75
CA THR A 297 -8.36 -33.64 7.75
C THR A 297 -8.54 -32.13 7.66
N TYR A 298 -7.93 -31.37 8.57
CA TYR A 298 -8.20 -29.93 8.71
C TYR A 298 -7.05 -29.09 8.20
N LEU A 299 -7.36 -27.99 7.52
CA LEU A 299 -6.39 -27.08 6.90
C LEU A 299 -6.38 -25.72 7.60
N TYR A 300 -7.54 -25.09 7.78
CA TYR A 300 -7.65 -23.84 8.52
C TYR A 300 -9.06 -23.60 9.05
N TRP A 301 -9.14 -22.80 10.11
CA TRP A 301 -10.40 -22.40 10.72
C TRP A 301 -11.20 -21.42 9.85
N LEU A 302 -12.51 -21.68 9.74
CA LEU A 302 -13.48 -20.72 9.20
C LEU A 302 -14.19 -20.02 10.36
N GLY A 303 -14.60 -18.77 10.18
CA GLY A 303 -15.33 -17.99 11.19
C GLY A 303 -16.78 -18.40 11.34
N ILE A 304 -17.04 -19.70 11.47
CA ILE A 304 -18.37 -20.31 11.49
C ILE A 304 -18.49 -21.17 12.75
N GLU A 305 -19.58 -20.98 13.47
CA GLU A 305 -19.91 -21.74 14.68
C GLU A 305 -21.39 -22.15 14.64
N ALA A 306 -21.73 -23.25 15.30
CA ALA A 306 -23.11 -23.70 15.48
C ALA A 306 -23.82 -22.84 16.53
N ASP A 307 -25.08 -22.50 16.29
CA ASP A 307 -25.94 -22.00 17.35
C ASP A 307 -26.29 -23.15 18.32
N PRO A 308 -26.03 -23.02 19.64
CA PRO A 308 -26.23 -24.10 20.59
C PRO A 308 -27.70 -24.45 20.84
N GLN A 309 -28.64 -23.57 20.45
CA GLN A 309 -30.08 -23.78 20.62
C GLN A 309 -30.72 -24.32 19.35
N THR A 310 -30.37 -23.77 18.18
CA THR A 310 -31.02 -24.14 16.91
C THR A 310 -30.23 -25.18 16.12
N PHE A 311 -28.96 -25.39 16.43
CA PHE A 311 -28.02 -26.19 15.64
C PHE A 311 -27.91 -25.72 14.17
N GLU A 312 -28.09 -24.42 13.95
CA GLU A 312 -27.85 -23.78 12.65
C GLU A 312 -26.44 -23.19 12.59
N TRP A 313 -25.82 -23.24 11.41
CA TRP A 313 -24.50 -22.62 11.19
C TRP A 313 -24.63 -21.12 10.99
N ARG A 314 -23.78 -20.37 11.69
CA ARG A 314 -23.75 -18.90 11.62
C ARG A 314 -22.33 -18.37 11.58
N GLY A 315 -22.15 -17.19 10.99
CA GLY A 315 -20.89 -16.45 11.07
C GLY A 315 -20.66 -15.92 12.48
N VAL A 316 -19.47 -16.12 13.05
CA VAL A 316 -19.15 -15.65 14.41
C VAL A 316 -19.00 -14.13 14.52
N THR A 317 -18.85 -13.45 13.39
CA THR A 317 -18.60 -11.99 13.35
C THR A 317 -19.89 -11.20 13.26
N ASP A 318 -20.81 -11.62 12.41
CA ASP A 318 -22.08 -10.94 12.13
C ASP A 318 -23.29 -11.63 12.77
N ASN A 319 -23.10 -12.84 13.32
CA ASN A 319 -24.16 -13.68 13.88
C ASN A 319 -25.28 -13.95 12.85
N GLN A 320 -24.95 -13.93 11.56
CA GLN A 320 -25.90 -14.17 10.47
C GLN A 320 -25.81 -15.61 9.96
N SER A 321 -26.94 -16.14 9.49
CA SER A 321 -26.98 -17.41 8.76
C SER A 321 -26.11 -17.33 7.52
N LEU A 322 -25.47 -18.44 7.17
CA LEU A 322 -24.54 -18.49 6.05
C LEU A 322 -25.27 -18.36 4.71
N SER A 323 -24.83 -17.41 3.87
CA SER A 323 -25.31 -17.27 2.49
C SER A 323 -24.74 -18.34 1.54
N TYR A 324 -23.65 -18.99 1.93
CA TYR A 324 -22.94 -19.99 1.16
C TYR A 324 -22.41 -21.08 2.08
N THR A 325 -22.51 -22.34 1.65
CA THR A 325 -21.93 -23.47 2.36
C THR A 325 -21.29 -24.46 1.40
N ASN A 326 -20.22 -25.13 1.84
CA ASN A 326 -19.61 -26.20 1.06
C ASN A 326 -19.15 -27.38 1.93
N PHE A 327 -20.00 -27.80 2.86
CA PHE A 327 -19.73 -28.93 3.73
C PHE A 327 -19.55 -30.23 2.93
N LEU A 328 -18.71 -31.11 3.45
CA LEU A 328 -18.77 -32.53 3.14
C LEU A 328 -20.12 -33.11 3.60
N PRO A 329 -20.75 -34.05 2.85
CA PRO A 329 -22.11 -34.52 3.16
C PRO A 329 -22.29 -35.03 4.60
N VAL A 330 -21.29 -35.73 5.15
CA VAL A 330 -21.35 -36.30 6.51
C VAL A 330 -21.17 -35.26 7.62
N TYR A 331 -20.66 -34.08 7.30
CA TYR A 331 -20.33 -33.02 8.26
C TYR A 331 -21.25 -31.79 8.14
N GLN A 332 -22.36 -31.89 7.41
CA GLN A 332 -23.26 -30.76 7.15
C GLN A 332 -24.13 -30.40 8.37
N LYS A 333 -24.40 -31.34 9.27
CA LYS A 333 -25.27 -31.11 10.43
C LYS A 333 -24.45 -30.68 11.64
N ALA A 334 -24.84 -29.57 12.26
CA ALA A 334 -24.24 -29.16 13.52
C ALA A 334 -24.67 -30.09 14.67
N SER A 335 -23.82 -30.22 15.67
CA SER A 335 -24.11 -30.99 16.88
C SER A 335 -23.30 -30.44 18.05
N LYS A 336 -23.66 -30.80 19.28
CA LYS A 336 -22.90 -30.42 20.50
C LYS A 336 -21.44 -30.91 20.50
N GLN A 337 -21.12 -31.94 19.71
CA GLN A 337 -19.74 -32.43 19.58
C GLN A 337 -18.97 -31.68 18.49
N TYR A 338 -19.66 -31.14 17.50
CA TYR A 338 -19.07 -30.54 16.32
C TYR A 338 -19.68 -29.15 16.10
N GLU A 339 -19.20 -28.20 16.89
CA GLU A 339 -19.72 -26.83 16.97
C GLU A 339 -18.94 -25.86 16.09
N CYS A 340 -17.74 -26.23 15.63
CA CYS A 340 -16.86 -25.36 14.84
C CYS A 340 -16.63 -25.93 13.44
N VAL A 341 -16.21 -25.08 12.50
CA VAL A 341 -16.00 -25.47 11.09
C VAL A 341 -14.60 -25.14 10.63
N ALA A 342 -13.95 -26.11 9.99
CA ALA A 342 -12.67 -25.95 9.32
C ALA A 342 -12.77 -26.29 7.83
N ALA A 343 -11.98 -25.62 7.00
CA ALA A 343 -11.71 -26.07 5.64
C ALA A 343 -10.85 -27.35 5.67
N VAL A 344 -11.12 -28.30 4.78
CA VAL A 344 -10.39 -29.59 4.76
C VAL A 344 -9.26 -29.61 3.74
N SER A 345 -8.21 -30.38 4.04
CA SER A 345 -7.00 -30.48 3.21
C SER A 345 -7.10 -31.54 2.10
N HIS A 346 -7.83 -32.63 2.33
CA HIS A 346 -7.97 -33.78 1.40
C HIS A 346 -9.06 -33.62 0.33
N ASN A 347 -10.05 -32.74 0.51
CA ASN A 347 -11.09 -32.48 -0.47
C ASN A 347 -11.15 -30.98 -0.79
N LYS A 348 -10.78 -30.61 -2.03
CA LYS A 348 -10.62 -29.21 -2.41
C LYS A 348 -11.90 -28.43 -2.15
N TYR A 349 -11.75 -27.26 -1.52
CA TYR A 349 -12.84 -26.30 -1.27
C TYR A 349 -13.92 -26.77 -0.29
N LYS A 350 -13.81 -27.99 0.27
CA LYS A 350 -14.82 -28.52 1.19
C LYS A 350 -14.54 -28.13 2.63
N TRP A 351 -15.60 -28.14 3.43
CA TRP A 351 -15.57 -27.84 4.86
C TRP A 351 -16.04 -29.04 5.68
N ALA A 352 -15.65 -29.09 6.95
CA ALA A 352 -16.11 -30.09 7.91
C ALA A 352 -16.40 -29.45 9.26
N ALA A 353 -17.54 -29.82 9.84
CA ALA A 353 -17.82 -29.66 11.26
C ALA A 353 -16.82 -30.49 12.09
N CYS A 354 -16.30 -29.90 13.16
CA CYS A 354 -15.27 -30.50 14.01
C CYS A 354 -15.31 -29.94 15.44
N HIS A 355 -14.61 -30.60 16.36
CA HIS A 355 -14.45 -30.11 17.73
C HIS A 355 -13.65 -28.81 17.73
N CYS A 356 -14.10 -27.81 18.49
CA CYS A 356 -13.42 -26.51 18.58
C CYS A 356 -12.01 -26.58 19.19
N GLU A 357 -11.69 -27.68 19.90
CA GLU A 357 -10.41 -27.92 20.57
C GLU A 357 -9.32 -28.52 19.68
N ILE A 358 -9.63 -28.94 18.44
CA ILE A 358 -8.55 -29.39 17.53
C ILE A 358 -7.62 -28.22 17.22
N GLU A 359 -6.36 -28.49 16.91
CA GLU A 359 -5.43 -27.44 16.49
C GLU A 359 -5.23 -27.47 14.98
N THR A 360 -5.44 -26.33 14.32
CA THR A 360 -5.12 -26.13 12.90
C THR A 360 -4.79 -24.67 12.65
N CYS A 361 -4.38 -24.35 11.42
CA CYS A 361 -3.96 -23.01 11.04
C CYS A 361 -5.13 -22.01 11.02
N VAL A 362 -4.79 -20.73 10.99
CA VAL A 362 -5.77 -19.64 11.09
C VAL A 362 -5.70 -18.75 9.86
N MET A 363 -6.85 -18.43 9.28
CA MET A 363 -6.95 -17.39 8.26
C MET A 363 -7.80 -16.23 8.77
N CYS A 364 -7.19 -15.06 8.87
CA CYS A 364 -7.88 -13.85 9.27
C CYS A 364 -8.19 -12.97 8.06
N THR A 365 -9.38 -12.38 8.02
CA THR A 365 -9.81 -11.36 7.07
C THR A 365 -9.80 -9.97 7.72
N PHE A 366 -9.36 -8.97 6.98
CA PHE A 366 -9.20 -7.59 7.46
C PHE A 366 -9.95 -6.61 6.57
N ALA A 367 -10.64 -5.66 7.19
CA ALA A 367 -11.34 -4.58 6.49
C ALA A 367 -10.45 -3.34 6.26
N PHE A 368 -9.28 -3.29 6.90
CA PHE A 368 -8.28 -2.25 6.80
C PHE A 368 -6.92 -2.84 7.15
N ILE A 369 -5.82 -2.20 6.76
CA ILE A 369 -4.48 -2.65 7.14
C ILE A 369 -4.20 -2.24 8.58
N PRO A 370 -4.00 -3.19 9.49
CA PRO A 370 -3.74 -2.85 10.88
C PRO A 370 -2.38 -2.17 11.02
N ARG A 371 -2.35 -1.14 11.87
CA ARG A 371 -1.11 -0.48 12.27
C ARG A 371 -0.61 -1.13 13.55
N LEU A 372 0.62 -1.60 13.48
CA LEU A 372 1.34 -2.19 14.59
C LEU A 372 2.42 -1.22 15.05
N LYS A 373 2.66 -1.16 16.34
CA LYS A 373 3.72 -0.32 16.90
C LYS A 373 4.72 -1.18 17.66
N LEU A 374 5.98 -1.10 17.26
CA LEU A 374 7.12 -1.68 17.95
C LEU A 374 7.55 -0.73 19.07
N ARG A 375 7.50 -1.22 20.31
CA ARG A 375 7.93 -0.50 21.51
C ARG A 375 9.27 -1.03 22.01
N GLY A 376 9.86 -0.40 23.03
CA GLY A 376 11.08 -0.91 23.69
C GLY A 376 12.41 -0.58 23.01
N LEU A 377 12.40 0.03 21.83
CA LEU A 377 13.60 0.58 21.20
C LEU A 377 13.98 1.95 21.80
N CYS A 378 15.25 2.32 21.72
CA CYS A 378 15.69 3.64 22.18
C CYS A 378 15.15 4.75 21.27
N ARG A 379 15.11 5.98 21.79
CA ARG A 379 14.57 7.15 21.05
C ARG A 379 15.27 7.44 19.72
N PHE A 380 16.54 7.05 19.58
CA PHE A 380 17.38 7.35 18.43
C PHE A 380 17.54 6.17 17.46
N THR A 381 16.75 5.10 17.65
CA THR A 381 16.73 3.94 16.76
C THR A 381 16.59 4.37 15.30
N LEU A 382 17.36 3.75 14.43
CA LEU A 382 17.23 3.81 12.98
C LEU A 382 16.18 2.83 12.46
N LEU A 383 15.73 1.89 13.28
CA LEU A 383 14.65 0.97 12.93
C LEU A 383 13.29 1.65 12.98
N ASP A 384 12.39 1.22 12.10
CA ASP A 384 11.01 1.67 12.11
C ASP A 384 10.33 1.26 13.42
N VAL A 385 9.44 2.12 13.92
CA VAL A 385 8.61 1.84 15.11
C VAL A 385 7.15 1.58 14.75
N ASP A 386 6.73 1.98 13.55
CA ASP A 386 5.39 1.75 13.04
C ASP A 386 5.47 0.73 11.90
N PHE A 387 4.67 -0.32 12.00
CA PHE A 387 4.61 -1.41 11.04
C PHE A 387 3.18 -1.59 10.56
N SER A 388 3.06 -2.22 9.40
CA SER A 388 1.86 -2.93 8.99
C SER A 388 2.24 -4.38 8.72
N PHE A 389 1.26 -5.23 8.42
CA PHE A 389 1.57 -6.55 7.88
C PHE A 389 0.83 -6.78 6.57
N ARG A 390 1.51 -7.47 5.67
CA ARG A 390 0.98 -7.83 4.37
C ARG A 390 1.48 -9.20 3.94
N ARG A 391 0.87 -9.68 2.87
CA ARG A 391 1.32 -10.85 2.15
C ARG A 391 2.40 -10.44 1.15
N ASN A 392 3.56 -11.10 1.16
CA ASN A 392 4.56 -10.91 0.10
C ASN A 392 4.22 -11.73 -1.16
N SER A 393 5.10 -11.68 -2.16
CA SER A 393 4.96 -12.45 -3.41
C SER A 393 4.86 -13.96 -3.18
N ASN A 394 5.50 -14.47 -2.11
CA ASN A 394 5.55 -15.90 -1.78
C ASN A 394 4.42 -16.31 -0.83
N GLN A 395 3.45 -15.42 -0.61
CA GLN A 395 2.34 -15.61 0.30
C GLN A 395 2.72 -15.74 1.77
N SER A 396 3.97 -15.45 2.15
CA SER A 396 4.38 -15.44 3.54
C SER A 396 4.07 -14.09 4.20
N LEU A 397 3.87 -14.15 5.51
CA LEU A 397 3.63 -12.99 6.34
C LEU A 397 4.90 -12.13 6.42
N VAL A 398 4.75 -10.86 6.08
CA VAL A 398 5.80 -9.85 6.25
C VAL A 398 5.23 -8.71 7.06
N PHE A 399 5.98 -8.28 8.07
CA PHE A 399 5.71 -7.02 8.75
C PHE A 399 6.53 -5.93 8.08
N ASP A 400 5.84 -4.99 7.44
CA ASP A 400 6.44 -3.93 6.65
C ASP A 400 6.46 -2.66 7.49
N GLY A 401 7.65 -2.20 7.86
CA GLY A 401 7.83 -0.93 8.55
C GLY A 401 7.44 0.24 7.64
N MET A 402 6.99 1.34 8.24
CA MET A 402 6.50 2.50 7.50
C MET A 402 7.60 3.25 6.75
N SER A 403 8.89 3.05 7.05
CA SER A 403 9.99 3.65 6.31
C SER A 403 10.78 2.56 5.58
N HIS A 404 11.81 1.94 6.18
CA HIS A 404 12.68 1.01 5.45
C HIS A 404 12.96 -0.32 6.16
N VAL A 405 12.27 -0.67 7.24
CA VAL A 405 12.48 -1.95 7.94
C VAL A 405 11.47 -3.01 7.51
N GLN A 406 11.87 -4.27 7.53
CA GLN A 406 10.99 -5.44 7.39
C GLN A 406 11.24 -6.43 8.51
N ILE A 407 10.19 -7.06 9.02
CA ILE A 407 10.31 -8.25 9.87
C ILE A 407 9.89 -9.48 9.05
N LEU A 408 10.82 -10.39 8.86
CA LEU A 408 10.72 -11.57 8.00
C LEU A 408 11.11 -12.82 8.78
N LYS A 409 10.43 -13.94 8.52
CA LYS A 409 10.84 -15.24 9.06
C LYS A 409 12.11 -15.72 8.35
N THR A 410 13.16 -16.03 9.11
CA THR A 410 14.47 -16.52 8.63
C THR A 410 14.93 -17.64 9.57
N ASN A 411 15.27 -18.82 9.04
CA ASN A 411 15.78 -19.95 9.84
C ASN A 411 14.92 -20.27 11.09
N ASP A 412 13.59 -20.35 10.91
CA ASP A 412 12.59 -20.59 11.96
C ASP A 412 12.43 -19.50 13.04
N THR A 413 13.24 -18.44 13.02
CA THR A 413 13.09 -17.23 13.85
C THR A 413 12.62 -16.04 13.00
N TRP A 414 12.36 -14.90 13.65
CA TRP A 414 12.06 -13.63 12.99
C TRP A 414 13.26 -12.70 13.00
N ALA A 415 13.54 -12.10 11.85
CA ALA A 415 14.60 -11.13 11.67
C ALA A 415 14.02 -9.79 11.22
N MET A 416 14.41 -8.72 11.92
CA MET A 416 14.24 -7.34 11.46
C MET A 416 15.41 -6.98 10.54
N ARG A 417 15.14 -6.42 9.36
CA ARG A 417 16.18 -5.99 8.43
C ARG A 417 15.86 -4.63 7.86
N SER A 418 16.86 -3.74 7.85
CA SER A 418 16.77 -2.48 7.13
C SER A 418 17.04 -2.69 5.65
N ARG A 419 16.24 -2.03 4.81
CA ARG A 419 16.44 -1.95 3.36
C ARG A 419 17.39 -0.82 2.97
N LEU A 420 17.68 0.09 3.91
CA LEU A 420 18.52 1.27 3.71
C LEU A 420 19.97 1.03 4.18
N TYR A 421 20.12 0.34 5.30
CA TYR A 421 21.42 0.05 5.93
C TYR A 421 21.59 -1.48 6.00
N GLU A 422 22.44 -2.05 5.14
CA GLU A 422 22.58 -3.51 5.00
C GLU A 422 23.07 -4.19 6.29
N ASP A 423 23.81 -3.44 7.11
CA ASP A 423 24.36 -3.86 8.39
C ASP A 423 23.40 -3.64 9.57
N LEU A 424 22.30 -2.90 9.39
CA LEU A 424 21.28 -2.70 10.42
C LEU A 424 20.23 -3.80 10.37
N TRP A 425 20.24 -4.66 11.38
CA TRP A 425 19.28 -5.74 11.51
C TRP A 425 19.06 -6.12 12.97
N GLY A 426 18.07 -6.96 13.22
CA GLY A 426 17.81 -7.55 14.50
C GLY A 426 17.27 -8.96 14.37
N GLU A 427 17.43 -9.76 15.42
CA GLU A 427 16.97 -11.14 15.48
C GLU A 427 16.17 -11.36 16.76
N MET A 428 15.04 -12.03 16.63
CA MET A 428 14.22 -12.41 17.76
C MET A 428 14.90 -13.58 18.48
N ILE A 429 15.16 -13.42 19.77
CA ILE A 429 15.65 -14.49 20.63
C ILE A 429 14.43 -15.31 21.04
N ASP A 430 14.11 -16.30 20.22
CA ASP A 430 12.89 -17.08 20.38
C ASP A 430 12.97 -18.02 21.57
N ALA A 431 12.04 -17.87 22.50
CA ALA A 431 11.85 -18.85 23.56
C ALA A 431 11.14 -20.12 23.07
N ARG A 432 10.45 -20.07 21.92
CA ARG A 432 9.63 -21.18 21.39
C ARG A 432 9.64 -21.20 19.86
N PRO A 433 9.88 -22.36 19.22
CA PRO A 433 9.74 -22.52 17.78
C PRO A 433 8.35 -22.07 17.28
N GLY A 434 8.32 -21.27 16.21
CA GLY A 434 7.07 -20.80 15.62
C GLY A 434 6.40 -19.64 16.38
N ALA A 435 7.09 -18.99 17.31
CA ALA A 435 6.59 -17.75 17.88
C ALA A 435 6.44 -16.68 16.78
N PHE A 436 5.35 -15.90 16.82
CA PHE A 436 5.20 -14.70 15.99
C PHE A 436 5.88 -13.50 16.64
N PRO A 437 6.31 -12.47 15.88
CA PRO A 437 6.97 -11.29 16.40
C PRO A 437 5.96 -10.29 17.00
N LEU A 438 4.82 -10.80 17.49
CA LEU A 438 3.71 -10.07 18.06
C LEU A 438 3.65 -10.33 19.57
N GLY A 439 3.36 -9.28 20.33
CA GLY A 439 3.49 -9.31 21.79
C GLY A 439 4.92 -9.07 22.24
N VAL A 440 5.24 -9.52 23.45
CA VAL A 440 6.49 -9.21 24.15
C VAL A 440 7.58 -10.21 23.79
N HIS A 441 8.65 -9.74 23.13
CA HIS A 441 9.79 -10.57 22.76
C HIS A 441 11.12 -9.88 23.03
N VAL A 442 12.16 -10.70 23.16
CA VAL A 442 13.55 -10.29 23.32
C VAL A 442 14.16 -10.18 21.93
N TRP A 443 14.71 -9.02 21.58
CA TRP A 443 15.42 -8.82 20.32
C TRP A 443 16.90 -8.51 20.56
N LYS A 444 17.75 -9.08 19.71
CA LYS A 444 19.16 -8.71 19.58
C LYS A 444 19.31 -7.81 18.36
N ILE A 445 19.65 -6.55 18.58
CA ILE A 445 19.77 -5.52 17.54
C ILE A 445 21.25 -5.27 17.24
N TYR A 446 21.57 -5.09 15.95
CA TYR A 446 22.93 -4.90 15.47
C TYR A 446 23.04 -3.60 14.66
N ASN A 447 24.13 -2.86 14.86
CA ASN A 447 24.49 -1.63 14.15
C ASN A 447 23.43 -0.52 14.17
N ASP A 448 22.65 -0.44 15.25
CA ASP A 448 21.73 0.66 15.49
C ASP A 448 22.40 1.80 16.27
N LYS A 449 21.83 3.01 16.21
CA LYS A 449 22.31 4.20 16.93
C LYS A 449 22.15 4.13 18.45
N CYS A 450 21.51 3.09 18.96
CA CYS A 450 21.25 2.96 20.39
C CYS A 450 22.52 2.69 21.23
N GLY A 451 23.68 2.41 20.60
CA GLY A 451 24.99 2.27 21.27
C GLY A 451 25.12 1.03 22.17
N ASP A 452 26.33 0.48 22.27
CA ASP A 452 26.70 -0.57 23.24
C ASP A 452 27.03 0.00 24.64
N ASP A 453 26.82 1.30 24.87
CA ASP A 453 27.23 1.99 26.09
C ASP A 453 26.27 1.70 27.26
N GLN A 454 26.58 0.59 27.94
CA GLN A 454 26.18 0.25 29.31
C GLN A 454 24.69 -0.03 29.55
N VAL A 455 24.20 -1.09 28.92
CA VAL A 455 23.54 -2.16 29.66
C VAL A 455 24.31 -3.44 29.35
N MET A 456 24.67 -4.22 30.38
CA MET A 456 25.53 -5.40 30.26
C MET A 456 25.19 -6.29 29.06
N ALA A 457 26.23 -6.91 28.51
CA ALA A 457 26.14 -8.03 27.59
C ALA A 457 25.02 -9.01 27.99
N GLY A 458 24.10 -9.24 27.05
CA GLY A 458 23.10 -10.29 27.14
C GLY A 458 21.68 -9.75 27.21
N GLU A 459 20.98 -9.88 26.09
CA GLU A 459 19.51 -9.96 26.02
C GLU A 459 18.70 -8.66 26.25
N SER A 460 17.89 -8.36 25.24
CA SER A 460 16.58 -7.71 25.33
C SER A 460 16.52 -6.19 25.26
N SER A 461 16.32 -5.68 24.04
CA SER A 461 15.21 -4.73 23.90
C SER A 461 13.92 -5.56 23.96
N LEU A 462 13.15 -5.36 25.03
CA LEU A 462 11.83 -5.96 25.17
C LEU A 462 10.90 -5.22 24.21
N ALA A 463 10.80 -5.74 22.99
CA ALA A 463 10.05 -5.09 21.95
C ALA A 463 8.65 -5.67 21.89
N VAL A 464 7.66 -4.80 22.06
CA VAL A 464 6.26 -5.19 21.95
C VAL A 464 5.71 -4.67 20.66
N LEU A 465 5.33 -5.58 19.74
CA LEU A 465 4.58 -5.22 18.55
C LEU A 465 3.09 -5.33 18.87
N GLU A 466 2.45 -4.19 19.09
CA GLU A 466 1.04 -4.08 19.49
C GLU A 466 0.20 -3.46 18.37
N ALA A 467 -0.99 -4.00 18.15
CA ALA A 467 -1.99 -3.35 17.30
C ALA A 467 -2.57 -2.11 18.01
N ASN A 468 -2.43 -0.93 17.42
CA ASN A 468 -3.03 0.28 17.98
C ASN A 468 -4.56 0.27 17.79
N SER A 469 -5.28 0.71 18.84
CA SER A 469 -6.74 0.85 18.87
C SER A 469 -7.23 2.10 18.15
#